data_AF-A0A2E8JNH8-F1
#
_entry.id   AF-A0A2E8JNH8-F1
#
_cell.length_a   1.000
_cell.length_b   1.000
_cell.length_c   1.000
_cell.angle_alpha   90.00
_cell.angle_beta   90.00
_cell.angle_gamma   90.00
#
_symmetry.space_group_name_H-M   'P 1'
#
loop_
_entity.id
_entity.type
_entity.pdbx_description
1 polymer ?
#
loop_
_entity_poly.entity_id
_entity_poly.type
_entity_poly.pdbx_seq_one_letter_code
_entity_poly.pdbx_strand_id
1 'polypeptide(L)'
;MTWAKTQKGFTIVELLIVIVVIAILAAITIVAYNGIQASARDASRASSVAALKKGIELYNAENGSYPSFSGCSDNAGCAVSGLATPLVPKYMATMPSDLSGVSYARNTGGVGYGLNVPYETKSRCVTGTNPNPTWGWFTSSNLPTC
;
A
#
# COMPACT_ATOMS: atom_id res chain seq x y z
N MET A 1 -32.53 -11.63 59.82
CA MET A 1 -31.52 -12.64 59.44
C MET A 1 -30.74 -12.13 58.24
N THR A 2 -29.58 -11.52 58.50
CA THR A 2 -28.66 -11.08 57.43
C THR A 2 -27.66 -12.20 57.18
N TRP A 3 -27.80 -12.86 56.04
CA TRP A 3 -26.89 -13.92 55.61
C TRP A 3 -25.53 -13.29 55.27
N ALA A 4 -24.53 -13.52 56.11
CA ALA A 4 -23.17 -13.10 55.83
C ALA A 4 -22.64 -13.93 54.65
N LYS A 5 -22.46 -13.30 53.48
CA LYS A 5 -21.79 -13.91 52.33
C LYS A 5 -20.32 -14.11 52.66
N THR A 6 -19.90 -15.36 52.83
CA THR A 6 -18.48 -15.74 52.87
C THR A 6 -17.80 -15.24 51.59
N GLN A 7 -16.89 -14.27 51.73
CA GLN A 7 -16.02 -13.82 50.65
C GLN A 7 -15.00 -14.94 50.38
N LYS A 8 -15.14 -15.66 49.27
CA LYS A 8 -14.12 -16.61 48.80
C LYS A 8 -12.99 -15.80 48.17
N GLY A 9 -11.83 -15.78 48.83
CA GLY A 9 -10.60 -15.21 48.25
C GLY A 9 -10.06 -16.10 47.14
N PHE A 10 -9.50 -15.48 46.10
CA PHE A 10 -8.75 -16.19 45.06
C PHE A 10 -7.50 -16.83 45.64
N THR A 11 -7.19 -18.07 45.24
CA THR A 11 -5.92 -18.69 45.63
C THR A 11 -4.76 -18.07 44.85
N ILE A 12 -3.58 -17.98 45.46
CA ILE A 12 -2.35 -17.51 44.78
C ILE A 12 -2.05 -18.38 43.54
N VAL A 13 -2.37 -19.68 43.62
CA VAL A 13 -2.19 -20.62 42.52
C VAL A 13 -3.12 -20.31 41.34
N GLU A 14 -4.39 -19.95 41.59
CA GLU A 14 -5.31 -19.52 40.54
C GLU A 14 -4.81 -18.27 39.82
N LEU A 15 -4.27 -17.29 40.56
CA LEU A 15 -3.72 -16.09 39.94
C LEU A 15 -2.49 -16.41 39.08
N LEU A 16 -1.64 -17.34 39.54
CA LEU A 16 -0.42 -17.74 38.85
C LEU A 16 -0.72 -18.43 37.51
N ILE A 17 -1.69 -19.34 37.47
CA ILE A 17 -2.04 -19.99 36.19
C ILE A 17 -2.61 -18.98 35.18
N VAL A 18 -3.38 -17.99 35.64
CA VAL A 18 -4.03 -17.00 34.78
C VAL A 18 -2.98 -16.12 34.09
N ILE A 19 -1.98 -15.62 34.83
CA ILE A 19 -0.92 -14.80 34.22
C ILE A 19 -0.06 -15.61 33.24
N VAL A 20 0.16 -16.90 33.50
CA VAL A 20 0.89 -17.79 32.59
C VAL A 20 0.10 -17.99 31.29
N VAL A 21 -1.21 -18.25 31.39
CA VAL A 21 -2.07 -18.40 30.21
C VAL A 21 -2.13 -17.09 29.40
N ILE A 22 -2.28 -15.93 30.07
CA ILE A 22 -2.29 -14.62 29.40
C ILE A 22 -0.94 -14.35 28.71
N ALA A 23 0.19 -14.69 29.34
CA ALA A 23 1.51 -14.50 28.76
C ALA A 23 1.71 -15.31 27.46
N ILE A 24 1.24 -16.56 27.43
CA ILE A 24 1.30 -17.42 26.24
C ILE A 24 0.39 -16.87 25.13
N LEU A 25 -0.86 -16.50 25.46
CA LEU A 25 -1.79 -15.92 24.49
C LEU A 25 -1.27 -14.58 23.93
N ALA A 26 -0.67 -13.74 24.77
CA ALA A 26 -0.06 -12.47 24.36
C ALA A 26 1.11 -12.69 23.38
N ALA A 27 1.97 -13.67 23.64
CA ALA A 27 3.10 -13.97 22.75
C ALA A 27 2.64 -14.40 21.34
N ILE A 28 1.62 -15.27 21.24
CA ILE A 28 1.08 -15.73 19.96
C ILE A 28 0.40 -14.58 19.20
N THR A 29 -0.38 -13.76 19.89
CA THR A 29 -1.13 -12.67 19.28
C THR A 29 -0.23 -11.58 18.68
N ILE A 30 0.90 -11.26 19.32
CA ILE A 30 1.86 -10.26 18.80
C ILE A 30 2.42 -10.66 17.43
N VAL A 31 2.81 -11.92 17.27
CA VAL A 31 3.38 -12.42 16.00
C VAL A 31 2.32 -12.41 14.89
N ALA A 32 1.08 -12.81 15.21
CA ALA A 32 -0.02 -12.81 14.26
C ALA A 32 -0.43 -11.38 13.82
N TYR A 33 -0.41 -10.42 14.75
CA TYR A 33 -0.89 -9.05 14.50
C TYR A 33 -0.04 -8.29 13.47
N ASN A 34 1.28 -8.52 13.45
CA ASN A 34 2.19 -7.86 12.50
C ASN A 34 1.90 -8.24 11.04
N GLY A 35 1.59 -9.51 10.76
CA GLY A 35 1.26 -9.97 9.40
C GLY A 35 -0.10 -9.46 8.89
N ILE A 36 -1.08 -9.34 9.79
CA ILE A 36 -2.44 -8.85 9.44
C ILE A 36 -2.39 -7.38 9.06
N GLN A 37 -1.67 -6.55 9.83
CA GLN A 37 -1.55 -5.12 9.51
C GLN A 37 -0.85 -4.88 8.17
N ALA A 38 0.21 -5.65 7.86
CA ALA A 38 0.90 -5.55 6.58
C ALA A 38 -0.03 -5.90 5.41
N SER A 39 -0.85 -6.95 5.56
CA SER A 39 -1.85 -7.34 4.55
C SER A 39 -2.93 -6.27 4.35
N ALA A 40 -3.38 -5.63 5.43
CA ALA A 40 -4.35 -4.53 5.35
C ALA A 40 -3.77 -3.29 4.64
N ARG A 41 -2.50 -2.94 4.92
CA ARG A 41 -1.79 -1.88 4.20
C ARG A 41 -1.65 -2.20 2.71
N ASP A 42 -1.31 -3.43 2.37
CA ASP A 42 -1.20 -3.86 0.97
C ASP A 42 -2.56 -3.78 0.23
N ALA A 43 -3.66 -4.14 0.90
CA ALA A 43 -5.01 -3.98 0.34
C ALA A 43 -5.38 -2.50 0.11
N SER A 44 -5.06 -1.61 1.08
CA SER A 44 -5.27 -0.17 0.91
C SER A 44 -4.45 0.39 -0.24
N ARG A 45 -3.17 0.00 -0.35
CA ARG A 45 -2.28 0.36 -1.46
C ARG A 45 -2.84 -0.08 -2.81
N ALA A 46 -3.32 -1.32 -2.93
CA ALA A 46 -3.90 -1.81 -4.17
C ALA A 46 -5.09 -0.96 -4.64
N SER A 47 -5.99 -0.59 -3.72
CA SER A 47 -7.13 0.28 -4.03
C SER A 47 -6.70 1.70 -4.42
N SER A 48 -5.69 2.25 -3.74
CA SER A 48 -5.12 3.56 -4.01
C SER A 48 -4.46 3.62 -5.38
N VAL A 49 -3.70 2.58 -5.74
CA VAL A 49 -3.08 2.45 -7.06
C VAL A 49 -4.13 2.31 -8.16
N ALA A 50 -5.22 1.56 -7.93
CA ALA A 50 -6.31 1.46 -8.90
C ALA A 50 -7.00 2.81 -9.15
N ALA A 51 -7.21 3.60 -8.11
CA ALA A 51 -7.73 4.96 -8.24
C ALA A 51 -6.77 5.87 -9.02
N LEU A 52 -5.46 5.78 -8.71
CA LEU A 52 -4.42 6.53 -9.42
C LEU A 52 -4.35 6.16 -10.90
N LYS A 53 -4.37 4.86 -11.20
CA LYS A 53 -4.41 4.31 -12.56
C LYS A 53 -5.58 4.92 -13.34
N LYS A 54 -6.78 4.90 -12.77
CA LYS A 54 -7.97 5.49 -13.39
C LYS A 54 -7.80 6.99 -13.68
N GLY A 55 -7.23 7.75 -12.74
CA GLY A 55 -6.95 9.18 -12.94
C GLY A 55 -5.96 9.42 -14.08
N ILE A 56 -4.89 8.63 -14.15
CA ILE A 56 -3.88 8.69 -15.21
C ILE A 56 -4.48 8.37 -16.59
N GLU A 57 -5.32 7.34 -16.68
CA GLU A 57 -6.01 6.99 -17.93
C GLU A 57 -6.97 8.08 -18.38
N LEU A 58 -7.71 8.71 -17.46
CA LEU A 58 -8.59 9.85 -17.78
C LEU A 58 -7.79 11.05 -18.28
N TYR A 59 -6.64 11.34 -17.67
CA TYR A 59 -5.75 12.40 -18.15
C TYR A 59 -5.30 12.12 -19.59
N ASN A 60 -4.90 10.89 -19.89
CA ASN A 60 -4.48 10.49 -21.23
C ASN A 60 -5.61 10.56 -22.25
N ALA A 61 -6.83 10.17 -21.87
CA ALA A 61 -8.00 10.25 -22.73
C ALA A 61 -8.32 11.69 -23.19
N GLU A 62 -8.04 12.69 -22.36
CA GLU A 62 -8.26 14.11 -22.71
C GLU A 62 -7.05 14.78 -23.37
N ASN A 63 -5.83 14.48 -22.93
CA ASN A 63 -4.62 15.18 -23.37
C ASN A 63 -3.84 14.44 -24.47
N GLY A 64 -4.23 13.20 -24.79
CA GLY A 64 -3.57 12.35 -25.79
C GLY A 64 -2.17 11.87 -25.39
N SER A 65 -1.74 12.15 -24.17
CA SER A 65 -0.52 11.64 -23.57
C SER A 65 -0.68 11.49 -22.08
N TYR A 66 0.08 10.58 -21.47
CA TYR A 66 0.11 10.44 -20.01
C TYR A 66 0.58 11.75 -19.34
N PRO A 67 0.40 11.93 -18.02
CA PRO A 67 0.87 13.12 -17.32
C PRO A 67 2.40 13.19 -17.24
N SER A 68 2.96 14.37 -17.48
CA SER A 68 4.35 14.70 -17.14
C SER A 68 4.34 15.78 -16.05
N PHE A 69 5.39 15.83 -15.24
CA PHE A 69 5.51 16.83 -14.18
C PHE A 69 6.97 17.19 -13.93
N SER A 70 7.18 18.37 -13.34
CA SER A 70 8.50 18.90 -13.03
C SER A 70 9.26 17.96 -12.10
N GLY A 71 10.51 17.65 -12.43
CA GLY A 71 11.35 16.75 -11.64
C GLY A 71 11.17 15.27 -11.95
N CYS A 72 10.38 14.92 -12.97
CA CYS A 72 10.32 13.57 -13.51
C CYS A 72 10.63 13.53 -15.01
N SER A 73 11.78 12.97 -15.35
CA SER A 73 12.17 12.73 -16.74
C SER A 73 11.46 11.52 -17.32
N ASP A 74 11.24 11.53 -18.63
CA ASP A 74 10.76 10.33 -19.33
C ASP A 74 11.71 9.14 -19.07
N ASN A 75 11.12 7.96 -18.94
CA ASN A 75 11.76 6.68 -18.59
C ASN A 75 12.44 6.63 -17.21
N ALA A 76 12.31 7.67 -16.39
CA ALA A 76 12.76 7.68 -15.00
C ALA A 76 11.64 7.27 -14.03
N GLY A 77 11.99 6.54 -12.97
CA GLY A 77 11.08 6.25 -11.86
C GLY A 77 11.05 7.41 -10.88
N CYS A 78 9.88 8.01 -10.70
CA CYS A 78 9.67 9.20 -9.88
C CYS A 78 8.59 8.95 -8.84
N ALA A 79 8.59 9.71 -7.75
CA ALA A 79 7.53 9.60 -6.76
C ALA A 79 6.17 10.00 -7.37
N VAL A 80 5.13 9.20 -7.11
CA VAL A 80 3.77 9.50 -7.58
C VAL A 80 3.23 10.83 -7.03
N SER A 81 3.81 11.39 -5.97
CA SER A 81 3.41 12.67 -5.39
C SER A 81 3.45 13.82 -6.40
N GLY A 82 4.34 13.75 -7.39
CA GLY A 82 4.39 14.74 -8.47
C GLY A 82 3.19 14.70 -9.43
N LEU A 83 2.39 13.61 -9.42
CA LEU A 83 1.15 13.51 -10.19
C LEU A 83 -0.01 14.29 -9.55
N ALA A 84 0.14 14.81 -8.34
CA ALA A 84 -0.89 15.62 -7.70
C ALA A 84 -1.26 16.84 -8.55
N THR A 85 -0.27 17.55 -9.10
CA THR A 85 -0.48 18.75 -9.91
C THR A 85 -1.25 18.50 -11.21
N PRO A 86 -0.93 17.48 -12.03
CA PRO A 86 -1.69 17.19 -13.24
C PRO A 86 -3.01 16.44 -13.01
N LEU A 87 -3.17 15.68 -11.92
CA LEU A 87 -4.35 14.82 -11.71
C LEU A 87 -5.41 15.44 -10.80
N VAL A 88 -5.01 16.18 -9.77
CA VAL A 88 -5.93 16.75 -8.77
C VAL A 88 -6.16 18.23 -9.10
N PRO A 89 -7.41 18.73 -9.07
CA PRO A 89 -8.66 18.04 -8.69
C PRO A 89 -9.43 17.44 -9.88
N LYS A 90 -8.98 17.63 -11.12
CA LYS A 90 -9.80 17.38 -12.31
C LYS A 90 -10.07 15.90 -12.57
N TYR A 91 -9.06 15.05 -12.41
CA TYR A 91 -9.12 13.61 -12.74
C TYR A 91 -9.23 12.73 -11.49
N MET A 92 -8.92 13.29 -10.31
CA MET A 92 -9.08 12.65 -9.00
C MET A 92 -9.38 13.70 -7.93
N ALA A 93 -10.26 13.36 -6.99
CA ALA A 93 -10.68 14.28 -5.92
C ALA A 93 -9.54 14.61 -4.94
N THR A 94 -8.70 13.62 -4.59
CA THR A 94 -7.56 13.81 -3.70
C THR A 94 -6.53 12.70 -3.97
N MET A 95 -5.26 12.99 -3.73
CA MET A 95 -4.21 11.99 -3.82
C MET A 95 -4.25 11.04 -2.61
N PRO A 96 -4.24 9.70 -2.81
CA PRO A 96 -4.21 8.75 -1.70
C PRO A 96 -2.92 8.88 -0.87
N SER A 97 -3.04 8.82 0.46
CA SER A 97 -1.90 8.93 1.39
C SER A 97 -1.02 7.68 1.46
N ASP A 98 -1.56 6.52 1.09
CA ASP A 98 -0.90 5.21 1.28
C ASP A 98 0.13 4.86 0.19
N LEU A 99 0.47 5.79 -0.70
CA LEU A 99 1.31 5.55 -1.87
C LEU A 99 2.82 5.66 -1.61
N SER A 100 3.25 5.49 -0.37
CA SER A 100 4.68 5.54 -0.01
C SER A 100 5.47 4.47 -0.76
N GLY A 101 6.56 4.89 -1.42
CA GLY A 101 7.40 4.02 -2.24
C GLY A 101 6.81 3.62 -3.59
N VAL A 102 5.58 4.04 -3.91
CA VAL A 102 5.02 3.85 -5.25
C VAL A 102 5.70 4.83 -6.21
N SER A 103 6.24 4.29 -7.30
CA SER A 103 6.91 5.10 -8.32
C SER A 103 6.12 5.11 -9.61
N TYR A 104 6.07 6.27 -10.27
CA TYR A 104 5.53 6.47 -11.60
C TYR A 104 6.66 6.66 -12.60
N ALA A 105 6.52 6.07 -13.78
CA ALA A 105 7.37 6.34 -14.93
C ALA A 105 6.52 6.34 -16.20
N ARG A 106 6.87 7.22 -17.13
CA ARG A 106 6.26 7.35 -18.46
C ARG A 106 7.30 7.09 -19.55
N ASN A 107 6.87 6.67 -20.73
CA ASN A 107 7.75 6.54 -21.88
C ASN A 107 8.00 7.90 -22.56
N THR A 108 9.12 8.00 -23.29
CA THR A 108 9.38 9.13 -24.18
C THR A 108 8.22 9.35 -25.14
N GLY A 109 7.65 10.55 -25.13
CA GLY A 109 6.47 10.86 -25.97
C GLY A 109 5.12 10.46 -25.36
N GLY A 110 5.09 9.92 -24.13
CA GLY A 110 3.86 9.83 -23.34
C GLY A 110 2.83 8.81 -23.82
N VAL A 111 3.26 7.83 -24.61
CA VAL A 111 2.41 6.76 -25.16
C VAL A 111 2.27 5.54 -24.23
N GLY A 112 3.05 5.48 -23.16
CA GLY A 112 3.00 4.42 -22.15
C GLY A 112 3.41 4.93 -20.77
N TYR A 113 2.97 4.22 -19.73
CA TYR A 113 3.39 4.46 -18.34
C TYR A 113 3.34 3.16 -17.54
N GLY A 114 4.05 3.17 -16.42
CA GLY A 114 3.92 2.16 -15.39
C GLY A 114 3.97 2.77 -13.99
N LEU A 115 3.39 2.03 -13.06
CA LEU A 115 3.43 2.25 -11.62
C LEU A 115 4.14 1.06 -10.99
N ASN A 116 5.22 1.31 -10.25
CA ASN A 116 5.89 0.31 -9.42
C ASN A 116 5.26 0.35 -8.03
N VAL A 117 4.70 -0.77 -7.59
CA VAL A 117 3.99 -0.89 -6.32
C VAL A 117 4.80 -1.79 -5.38
N PRO A 118 5.40 -1.25 -4.31
CA PRO A 118 5.99 -2.05 -3.26
C PRO A 118 4.90 -2.55 -2.30
N TYR A 119 4.78 -3.87 -2.19
CA TYR A 119 4.01 -4.52 -1.14
C TYR A 119 4.92 -4.94 0.02
N GLU A 120 4.35 -5.03 1.21
CA GLU A 120 5.07 -5.52 2.40
C GLU A 120 4.99 -7.04 2.52
N THR A 121 3.88 -7.65 2.11
CA THR A 121 3.65 -9.10 2.18
C THR A 121 3.93 -9.84 0.88
N LYS A 122 4.00 -9.13 -0.24
CA LYS A 122 4.19 -9.68 -1.60
C LYS A 122 5.41 -9.07 -2.27
N SER A 123 5.92 -9.75 -3.30
CA SER A 123 6.89 -9.16 -4.21
C SER A 123 6.34 -7.89 -4.85
N ARG A 124 7.21 -6.89 -5.02
CA ARG A 124 6.91 -5.68 -5.81
C ARG A 124 6.42 -6.06 -7.21
N CYS A 125 5.46 -5.29 -7.70
CA CYS A 125 4.81 -5.54 -8.98
C CYS A 125 4.65 -4.24 -9.77
N VAL A 126 4.35 -4.37 -11.05
CA VAL A 126 4.17 -3.22 -11.94
C VAL A 126 2.78 -3.24 -12.57
N THR A 127 2.16 -2.07 -12.73
CA THR A 127 0.86 -1.94 -13.43
C THR A 127 0.83 -0.69 -14.29
N GLY A 128 0.05 -0.70 -15.38
CA GLY A 128 -0.06 0.43 -16.29
C GLY A 128 -0.20 0.00 -17.75
N THR A 129 -0.01 0.94 -18.66
CA THR A 129 -0.07 0.70 -20.11
C THR A 129 1.33 0.63 -20.66
N ASN A 130 1.72 -0.57 -21.09
CA ASN A 130 3.11 -0.93 -21.40
C ASN A 130 4.06 -0.68 -20.20
N PRO A 131 3.81 -1.32 -19.04
CA PRO A 131 4.55 -1.06 -17.80
C PRO A 131 5.96 -1.67 -17.79
N ASN A 132 6.36 -2.41 -18.83
CA ASN A 132 7.71 -2.96 -18.97
C ASN A 132 8.28 -2.68 -20.38
N PRO A 133 8.55 -1.41 -20.72
CA PRO A 133 9.12 -1.07 -22.00
C PRO A 133 10.65 -1.15 -21.94
N THR A 134 11.31 -1.46 -23.06
CA THR A 134 12.76 -1.73 -23.16
C THR A 134 13.68 -0.53 -22.88
N TRP A 135 13.16 0.62 -22.41
CA TRP A 135 13.84 1.92 -22.44
C TRP A 135 14.00 2.64 -21.08
N GLY A 136 13.82 1.99 -19.92
CA GLY A 136 13.79 2.73 -18.64
C GLY A 136 13.83 1.95 -17.31
N TRP A 137 13.45 2.60 -16.21
CA TRP A 137 13.49 2.09 -14.81
C TRP A 137 12.79 0.75 -14.54
N PHE A 138 11.95 0.26 -15.47
CA PHE A 138 11.36 -1.07 -15.41
C PHE A 138 12.32 -2.19 -15.85
N THR A 139 13.52 -1.83 -16.32
CA THR A 139 14.55 -2.76 -16.83
C THR A 139 15.26 -3.59 -15.75
N SER A 140 15.04 -3.35 -14.46
CA SER A 140 15.45 -4.32 -13.44
C SER A 140 14.38 -5.41 -13.28
N SER A 141 14.57 -6.50 -14.03
CA SER A 141 14.03 -7.85 -13.85
C SER A 141 12.50 -8.00 -13.87
N ASN A 142 11.92 -8.43 -15.01
CA ASN A 142 10.61 -9.12 -15.14
C ASN A 142 9.69 -9.02 -13.90
N LEU A 143 9.30 -7.79 -13.54
CA LEU A 143 8.46 -7.62 -12.36
C LEU A 143 7.08 -8.17 -12.72
N PRO A 144 6.47 -8.98 -11.84
CA PRO A 144 5.15 -9.51 -12.10
C PRO A 144 4.18 -8.33 -12.27
N THR A 145 3.25 -8.48 -13.20
CA THR A 145 2.16 -7.52 -13.35
C THR A 145 1.17 -7.68 -12.21
N CYS A 146 0.80 -6.56 -11.62
CA CYS A 146 -0.45 -6.40 -10.87
C CYS A 146 -1.47 -5.67 -11.76
#